data_AF-A0A381VNX1-F1
#
_entry.id   AF-A0A381VNX1-F1
#
_cell.length_a   1.000
_cell.length_b   1.000
_cell.length_c   1.000
_cell.angle_alpha   90.00
_cell.angle_beta   90.00
_cell.angle_gamma   90.00
#
_symmetry.space_group_name_H-M   'P 1'
#
loop_
_entity.id
_entity.type
_entity.pdbx_description
1 polymer ?
#
loop_
_entity_poly.entity_id
_entity_poly.type
_entity_poly.pdbx_seq_one_letter_code
_entity_poly.pdbx_strand_id
1 'polypeptide(L)'
;MKIFSSFLIISIFITLFYSCAIFEPNLKTLSETAPDVVVAKQDSLLALSKDKRPEFVTILTTAHINIARRAEKSGDISVAVDEYKKVLKIDPKNKTARYELLVLEGINLYRKGSKSALWDAIELFSKAASIDADSGVANYWIAKSYEKKDSKDFELIIEAYEKALTKKLPEDLRQDAENAKNIAYKNKTTLDNFWK
;
A
#
# COMPACT_ATOMS: atom_id res chain seq x y z
N MET A 1 -36.91 -13.73 56.02
CA MET A 1 -36.83 -12.79 54.87
C MET A 1 -35.36 -12.55 54.49
N LYS A 2 -34.67 -13.54 53.90
CA LYS A 2 -33.27 -13.37 53.40
C LYS A 2 -32.93 -14.23 52.16
N ILE A 3 -33.87 -14.98 51.61
CA ILE A 3 -33.60 -15.98 50.54
C ILE A 3 -33.88 -15.40 49.14
N PHE A 4 -34.69 -14.34 49.03
CA PHE A 4 -35.02 -13.70 47.73
C PHE A 4 -33.94 -12.73 47.21
N SER A 5 -32.99 -12.30 48.05
CA SER A 5 -31.94 -11.35 47.66
C SER A 5 -30.78 -12.00 46.90
N SER A 6 -30.53 -13.30 47.09
CA SER A 6 -29.38 -13.99 46.46
C SER A 6 -29.67 -14.44 45.02
N PHE A 7 -30.92 -14.81 44.71
CA PHE A 7 -31.33 -15.20 43.35
C PHE A 7 -31.37 -14.02 42.36
N LEU A 8 -31.69 -12.81 42.83
CA LEU A 8 -31.71 -11.62 41.99
C LEU A 8 -30.29 -11.22 41.53
N ILE A 9 -29.28 -11.42 42.39
CA ILE A 9 -27.88 -11.07 42.13
C ILE A 9 -27.24 -12.07 41.15
N ILE A 10 -27.58 -13.36 41.27
CA ILE A 10 -27.08 -14.41 40.36
C ILE A 10 -27.70 -14.25 38.95
N SER A 11 -28.97 -13.87 38.85
CA SER A 11 -29.64 -13.61 37.57
C SER A 11 -29.08 -12.37 36.85
N ILE A 12 -28.72 -11.31 37.59
CA ILE A 12 -28.07 -10.11 37.05
C ILE A 12 -26.62 -10.41 36.59
N PHE A 13 -25.91 -11.31 37.27
CA PHE A 13 -24.58 -11.74 36.83
C PHE A 13 -24.63 -12.58 35.54
N ILE A 14 -25.63 -13.44 35.38
CA ILE A 14 -25.78 -14.25 34.15
C ILE A 14 -26.16 -13.34 32.97
N THR A 15 -27.02 -12.34 33.14
CA THR A 15 -27.37 -11.41 32.04
C THR A 15 -26.26 -10.41 31.70
N LEU A 16 -25.34 -10.10 32.61
CA LEU A 16 -24.13 -9.29 32.35
C LEU A 16 -23.04 -10.05 31.58
N PHE A 17 -23.01 -11.39 31.65
CA PHE A 17 -22.11 -12.20 30.82
C PHE A 17 -22.68 -12.47 29.42
N TYR A 18 -24.00 -12.55 29.27
CA TYR A 18 -24.63 -12.77 27.97
C TYR A 18 -24.67 -11.53 27.06
N SER A 19 -24.47 -10.31 27.58
CA SER A 19 -24.31 -9.11 26.75
C SER A 19 -22.89 -8.94 26.18
N CYS A 20 -21.91 -9.68 26.69
CA CYS A 20 -20.54 -9.73 26.16
C CYS A 20 -20.26 -10.96 25.28
N ALA A 21 -21.25 -11.82 25.02
CA ALA A 21 -21.20 -12.76 23.90
C ALA A 21 -21.45 -12.01 22.58
N ILE A 22 -20.64 -10.98 22.33
CA ILE A 22 -20.54 -10.29 21.07
C ILE A 22 -19.93 -11.30 20.10
N PHE A 23 -20.73 -11.77 19.16
CA PHE A 23 -20.37 -12.55 17.97
C PHE A 23 -18.86 -12.50 17.68
N GLU A 24 -18.11 -13.56 17.98
CA GLU A 24 -16.69 -13.60 17.65
C GLU A 24 -16.54 -13.34 16.15
N PRO A 25 -15.86 -12.24 15.73
CA PRO A 25 -15.80 -11.90 14.33
C PRO A 25 -15.09 -13.03 13.59
N ASN A 26 -15.66 -13.44 12.45
CA ASN A 26 -15.03 -14.48 11.65
C ASN A 26 -13.65 -14.00 11.13
N LEU A 27 -12.81 -14.96 10.75
CA LEU A 27 -11.42 -14.70 10.38
C LEU A 27 -11.28 -13.72 9.19
N LYS A 28 -12.26 -13.71 8.27
CA LYS A 28 -12.29 -12.75 7.17
C LYS A 28 -12.48 -11.33 7.69
N THR A 29 -13.46 -11.10 8.57
CA THR A 29 -13.66 -9.78 9.20
C THR A 29 -12.43 -9.36 9.99
N LEU A 30 -11.81 -10.27 10.75
CA LEU A 30 -10.59 -9.99 11.49
C LEU A 30 -9.41 -9.60 10.59
N SER A 31 -9.31 -10.15 9.37
CA SER A 31 -8.24 -9.77 8.44
C SER A 31 -8.30 -8.31 7.99
N GLU A 32 -9.47 -7.67 8.13
CA GLU A 32 -9.69 -6.27 7.81
C GLU A 32 -9.58 -5.38 9.05
N THR A 33 -10.20 -5.78 10.16
CA THR A 33 -10.33 -4.94 11.36
C THR A 33 -9.21 -5.12 12.38
N ALA A 34 -8.65 -6.32 12.47
CA ALA A 34 -7.62 -6.69 13.45
C ALA A 34 -6.61 -7.69 12.85
N PRO A 35 -5.91 -7.32 11.76
CA PRO A 35 -5.09 -8.27 10.99
C PRO A 35 -3.93 -8.86 11.81
N ASP A 36 -3.45 -8.18 12.85
CA ASP A 36 -2.42 -8.66 13.76
C ASP A 36 -2.85 -9.96 14.48
N VAL A 37 -4.13 -10.08 14.81
CA VAL A 37 -4.72 -11.29 15.42
C VAL A 37 -4.72 -12.45 14.43
N VAL A 38 -4.93 -12.17 13.15
CA VAL A 38 -4.95 -13.18 12.08
C VAL A 38 -3.55 -13.70 11.81
N VAL A 39 -2.56 -12.81 11.62
CA VAL A 39 -1.18 -13.23 11.34
C VAL A 39 -0.52 -13.93 12.52
N ALA A 40 -0.89 -13.58 13.77
CA ALA A 40 -0.46 -14.30 14.96
C ALA A 40 -0.89 -15.79 14.97
N LYS A 41 -1.94 -16.14 14.21
CA LYS A 41 -2.43 -17.51 14.06
C LYS A 41 -2.00 -18.16 12.75
N GLN A 42 -1.14 -17.50 11.95
CA GLN A 42 -0.77 -17.94 10.61
C GLN A 42 -0.29 -19.39 10.58
N ASP A 43 0.66 -19.78 11.43
CA ASP A 43 1.23 -21.12 11.39
C ASP A 43 0.17 -22.19 11.65
N SER A 44 -0.73 -21.95 12.62
CA SER A 44 -1.87 -22.83 12.91
C SER A 44 -2.84 -22.89 11.72
N LEU A 45 -3.14 -21.76 11.09
CA LEU A 45 -4.03 -21.70 9.93
C LEU A 45 -3.45 -22.45 8.72
N LEU A 46 -2.14 -22.30 8.49
CA LEU A 46 -1.43 -22.99 7.42
C LEU A 46 -1.32 -24.49 7.69
N ALA A 47 -1.06 -24.90 8.94
CA ALA A 47 -0.98 -26.31 9.32
C ALA A 47 -2.33 -27.05 9.21
N LEU A 48 -3.44 -26.38 9.54
CA LEU A 48 -4.79 -26.93 9.40
C LEU A 48 -5.20 -27.12 7.94
N SER A 49 -4.71 -26.26 7.05
CA SER A 49 -4.91 -26.40 5.62
C SER A 49 -3.76 -27.20 5.02
N LYS A 50 -3.87 -28.54 5.03
CA LYS A 50 -2.84 -29.46 4.49
C LYS A 50 -2.11 -29.00 3.22
N ASP A 51 -2.73 -28.17 2.35
CA ASP A 51 -2.07 -27.43 1.26
C ASP A 51 -2.72 -26.05 0.97
N LYS A 52 -2.66 -25.07 1.89
CA LYS A 52 -3.04 -23.65 1.67
C LYS A 52 -4.40 -23.47 0.95
N ARG A 53 -5.52 -23.59 1.67
CA ARG A 53 -6.85 -23.34 1.07
C ARG A 53 -6.92 -21.91 0.51
N PRO A 54 -7.55 -21.69 -0.67
CA PRO A 54 -7.66 -20.37 -1.28
C PRO A 54 -8.25 -19.29 -0.36
N GLU A 55 -9.17 -19.69 0.52
CA GLU A 55 -9.76 -18.80 1.53
C GLU A 55 -8.72 -18.31 2.56
N PHE A 56 -7.91 -19.19 3.14
CA PHE A 56 -6.87 -18.80 4.09
C PHE A 56 -5.75 -18.00 3.43
N VAL A 57 -5.41 -18.32 2.19
CA VAL A 57 -4.49 -17.49 1.39
C VAL A 57 -5.05 -16.08 1.26
N THR A 58 -6.32 -15.93 0.88
CA THR A 58 -6.97 -14.62 0.77
C THR A 58 -6.97 -13.88 2.10
N ILE A 59 -7.35 -14.54 3.19
CA ILE A 59 -7.41 -13.96 4.54
C ILE A 59 -6.03 -13.49 5.01
N LEU A 60 -5.00 -14.35 4.91
CA LEU A 60 -3.65 -14.02 5.37
C LEU A 60 -3.03 -12.91 4.53
N THR A 61 -3.20 -12.97 3.20
CA THR A 61 -2.69 -11.92 2.31
C THR A 61 -3.38 -10.58 2.56
N THR A 62 -4.71 -10.55 2.75
CA THR A 62 -5.44 -9.35 3.18
C THR A 62 -4.91 -8.80 4.51
N ALA A 63 -4.68 -9.67 5.49
CA ALA A 63 -4.19 -9.26 6.80
C ALA A 63 -2.80 -8.59 6.68
N HIS A 64 -1.84 -9.23 6.02
CA HIS A 64 -0.51 -8.66 5.78
C HIS A 64 -0.57 -7.35 4.98
N ILE A 65 -1.40 -7.27 3.93
CA ILE A 65 -1.58 -6.03 3.15
C ILE A 65 -2.08 -4.88 4.04
N ASN A 66 -3.02 -5.17 4.96
CA ASN A 66 -3.54 -4.15 5.85
C ASN A 66 -2.51 -3.71 6.91
N ILE A 67 -1.67 -4.62 7.42
CA ILE A 67 -0.54 -4.25 8.28
C ILE A 67 0.44 -3.37 7.50
N ALA A 68 0.79 -3.75 6.26
CA ALA A 68 1.70 -2.99 5.41
C ALA A 68 1.21 -1.56 5.17
N ARG A 69 -0.07 -1.40 4.79
CA ARG A 69 -0.68 -0.07 4.55
C ARG A 69 -0.71 0.81 5.80
N ARG A 70 -0.95 0.22 6.98
CA ARG A 70 -0.85 0.96 8.24
C ARG A 70 0.59 1.42 8.49
N ALA A 71 1.57 0.55 8.25
CA ALA A 71 2.98 0.87 8.38
C ALA A 71 3.39 1.99 7.41
N GLU A 72 2.92 1.97 6.17
CA GLU A 72 3.12 3.09 5.23
C GLU A 72 2.53 4.39 5.74
N LYS A 73 1.30 4.35 6.27
CA LYS A 73 0.63 5.53 6.83
C LYS A 73 1.36 6.09 8.06
N SER A 74 2.03 5.25 8.84
CA SER A 74 2.88 5.66 9.96
C SER A 74 4.32 5.98 9.55
N GLY A 75 4.68 5.84 8.27
CA GLY A 75 6.02 6.08 7.75
C GLY A 75 7.04 4.96 8.01
N ASP A 76 6.61 3.81 8.55
CA ASP A 76 7.46 2.64 8.77
C ASP A 76 7.57 1.80 7.49
N ILE A 77 8.37 2.32 6.56
CA ILE A 77 8.55 1.70 5.24
C ILE A 77 9.24 0.33 5.34
N SER A 78 10.09 0.10 6.34
CA SER A 78 10.76 -1.19 6.51
C SER A 78 9.75 -2.28 6.83
N VAL A 79 8.85 -2.02 7.78
CA VAL A 79 7.77 -2.95 8.12
C VAL A 79 6.85 -3.17 6.93
N ALA A 80 6.46 -2.11 6.21
CA ALA A 80 5.61 -2.25 5.03
C ALA A 80 6.21 -3.20 3.97
N VAL A 81 7.50 -3.02 3.65
CA VAL A 81 8.23 -3.88 2.71
C VAL A 81 8.26 -5.34 3.18
N ASP A 82 8.52 -5.57 4.46
CA ASP A 82 8.58 -6.92 5.01
C ASP A 82 7.22 -7.63 4.96
N GLU A 83 6.14 -6.91 5.26
CA GLU A 83 4.78 -7.42 5.17
C GLU A 83 4.37 -7.74 3.73
N TYR A 84 4.68 -6.88 2.76
CA TYR A 84 4.45 -7.20 1.34
C TYR A 84 5.26 -8.42 0.88
N LYS A 85 6.50 -8.57 1.35
CA LYS A 85 7.29 -9.80 1.07
C LYS A 85 6.65 -11.05 1.66
N LYS A 86 6.02 -10.97 2.85
CA LYS A 86 5.26 -12.10 3.43
C LYS A 86 4.05 -12.44 2.55
N VAL A 87 3.33 -11.45 2.03
CA VAL A 87 2.25 -11.67 1.05
C VAL A 87 2.76 -12.48 -0.14
N LEU A 88 3.90 -12.11 -0.72
CA LEU A 88 4.46 -12.79 -1.90
C LEU A 88 5.01 -14.20 -1.59
N LYS A 89 5.37 -14.50 -0.33
CA LYS A 89 5.68 -15.88 0.09
C LYS A 89 4.43 -16.75 0.19
N ILE A 90 3.27 -16.15 0.48
CA ILE A 90 1.99 -16.85 0.60
C ILE A 90 1.34 -17.01 -0.78
N ASP A 91 1.22 -15.91 -1.52
CA ASP A 91 0.70 -15.79 -2.89
C ASP A 91 1.69 -15.00 -3.77
N PRO A 92 2.58 -15.70 -4.50
CA PRO A 92 3.56 -15.05 -5.38
C PRO A 92 2.96 -14.22 -6.52
N LYS A 93 1.68 -14.42 -6.86
CA LYS A 93 1.01 -13.70 -7.95
C LYS A 93 0.17 -12.53 -7.44
N ASN A 94 0.17 -12.26 -6.14
CA ASN A 94 -0.63 -11.20 -5.54
C ASN A 94 -0.32 -9.84 -6.19
N LYS A 95 -1.31 -9.31 -6.93
CA LYS A 95 -1.13 -8.09 -7.72
C LYS A 95 -0.77 -6.89 -6.85
N THR A 96 -1.45 -6.73 -5.71
CA THR A 96 -1.24 -5.61 -4.78
C THR A 96 0.17 -5.64 -4.21
N ALA A 97 0.60 -6.75 -3.60
CA ALA A 97 1.94 -6.80 -3.00
C ALA A 97 3.07 -6.63 -4.02
N ARG A 98 2.93 -7.17 -5.24
CA ARG A 98 3.92 -6.96 -6.31
C ARG A 98 3.99 -5.49 -6.72
N TYR A 99 2.84 -4.82 -6.87
CA TYR A 99 2.78 -3.41 -7.22
C TYR A 99 3.41 -2.53 -6.12
N GLU A 100 2.94 -2.68 -4.88
CA GLU A 100 3.36 -1.81 -3.77
C GLU A 100 4.85 -2.00 -3.45
N LEU A 101 5.36 -3.23 -3.50
CA LEU A 101 6.78 -3.50 -3.27
C LEU A 101 7.67 -2.81 -4.33
N LEU A 102 7.30 -2.88 -5.61
CA LEU A 102 8.01 -2.19 -6.68
C LEU A 102 8.01 -0.67 -6.48
N VAL A 103 6.88 -0.10 -6.06
CA VAL A 103 6.77 1.34 -5.78
C VAL A 103 7.66 1.73 -4.59
N LEU A 104 7.62 0.99 -3.48
CA LEU A 104 8.43 1.30 -2.29
C LEU A 104 9.94 1.15 -2.55
N GLU A 105 10.35 0.10 -3.26
CA GLU A 105 11.75 -0.09 -3.67
C GLU A 105 12.21 1.00 -4.65
N GLY A 106 11.34 1.39 -5.58
CA GLY A 106 11.58 2.52 -6.49
C GLY A 106 11.74 3.84 -5.74
N ILE A 107 10.89 4.13 -4.74
CA ILE A 107 10.99 5.33 -3.90
C ILE A 107 12.30 5.34 -3.12
N ASN A 108 12.75 4.18 -2.62
CA ASN A 108 14.04 4.06 -1.93
C ASN A 108 15.21 4.41 -2.86
N LEU A 109 15.20 3.92 -4.11
CA LEU A 109 16.20 4.25 -5.12
C LEU A 109 16.13 5.73 -5.53
N TYR A 110 14.93 6.28 -5.72
CA TYR A 110 14.71 7.71 -5.96
C TYR A 110 15.30 8.58 -4.85
N ARG A 111 15.16 8.17 -3.58
CA ARG A 111 15.76 8.87 -2.43
C ARG A 111 17.28 8.86 -2.48
N LYS A 112 17.93 7.75 -2.89
CA LYS A 112 19.39 7.69 -3.10
C LYS A 112 19.87 8.71 -4.12
N GLY A 113 19.11 8.94 -5.19
CA GLY A 113 19.26 10.08 -6.09
C GLY A 113 20.48 10.08 -7.01
N SER A 114 21.35 9.06 -6.97
CA SER A 114 22.40 8.92 -8.00
C SER A 114 21.75 8.64 -9.36
N LYS A 115 22.40 9.06 -10.47
CA LYS A 115 21.84 8.84 -11.82
C LYS A 115 21.51 7.36 -12.09
N SER A 116 22.37 6.45 -11.64
CA SER A 116 22.09 5.00 -11.74
C SER A 116 20.87 4.60 -10.93
N ALA A 117 20.79 5.02 -9.66
CA ALA A 117 19.63 4.69 -8.82
C ALA A 117 18.33 5.28 -9.36
N LEU A 118 18.37 6.45 -10.00
CA LEU A 118 17.19 7.05 -10.64
C LEU A 118 16.74 6.26 -11.87
N TRP A 119 17.67 5.72 -12.66
CA TRP A 119 17.33 4.79 -13.74
C TRP A 119 16.71 3.49 -13.21
N ASP A 120 17.32 2.91 -12.18
CA ASP A 120 16.79 1.70 -11.53
C ASP A 120 15.38 1.97 -10.95
N ALA A 121 15.16 3.15 -10.36
CA ALA A 121 13.85 3.57 -9.86
C ALA A 121 12.82 3.65 -10.99
N ILE A 122 13.15 4.30 -12.12
CA ILE A 122 12.28 4.39 -13.30
C ILE A 122 11.92 3.00 -13.82
N GLU A 123 12.85 2.05 -13.82
CA GLU A 123 12.59 0.67 -14.23
C GLU A 123 11.57 0.00 -13.28
N LEU A 124 11.75 0.12 -11.97
CA LEU A 124 10.81 -0.44 -10.99
C LEU A 124 9.42 0.19 -11.10
N PHE A 125 9.34 1.51 -11.24
CA PHE A 125 8.05 2.19 -11.45
C PHE A 125 7.40 1.79 -12.77
N SER A 126 8.17 1.58 -13.84
CA SER A 126 7.64 1.10 -15.11
C SER A 126 7.05 -0.32 -14.98
N LYS A 127 7.72 -1.19 -14.22
CA LYS A 127 7.17 -2.51 -13.86
C LYS A 127 5.89 -2.38 -13.04
N ALA A 128 5.84 -1.47 -12.05
CA ALA A 128 4.63 -1.22 -11.27
C ALA A 128 3.46 -0.73 -12.14
N ALA A 129 3.71 0.23 -13.04
CA ALA A 129 2.71 0.73 -13.99
C ALA A 129 2.18 -0.36 -14.93
N SER A 130 2.97 -1.37 -15.25
CA SER A 130 2.52 -2.54 -16.04
C SER A 130 1.59 -3.47 -15.25
N ILE A 131 1.75 -3.52 -13.92
CA ILE A 131 0.90 -4.33 -13.04
C ILE A 131 -0.45 -3.63 -12.85
N ASP A 132 -0.44 -2.32 -12.59
CA ASP A 132 -1.64 -1.52 -12.41
C ASP A 132 -1.69 -0.30 -13.34
N ALA A 133 -2.22 -0.51 -14.54
CA ALA A 133 -2.32 0.50 -15.59
C ALA A 133 -3.37 1.59 -15.33
N ASP A 134 -4.20 1.45 -14.30
CA ASP A 134 -5.22 2.43 -13.89
C ASP A 134 -4.72 3.36 -12.78
N SER A 135 -3.62 2.99 -12.10
CA SER A 135 -2.96 3.83 -11.10
C SER A 135 -1.96 4.79 -11.75
N GLY A 136 -2.09 6.07 -11.41
CA GLY A 136 -1.19 7.14 -11.83
C GLY A 136 0.08 7.23 -10.97
N VAL A 137 0.12 6.60 -9.79
CA VAL A 137 1.19 6.79 -8.80
C VAL A 137 2.56 6.38 -9.36
N ALA A 138 2.63 5.28 -10.10
CA ALA A 138 3.88 4.84 -10.71
C ALA A 138 4.39 5.83 -11.77
N ASN A 139 3.51 6.36 -12.63
CA ASN A 139 3.90 7.36 -13.64
C ASN A 139 4.29 8.69 -13.00
N TYR A 140 3.65 9.07 -11.89
CA TYR A 140 4.04 10.23 -11.09
C TYR A 140 5.49 10.08 -10.60
N TRP A 141 5.85 8.92 -10.04
CA TRP A 141 7.21 8.68 -9.58
C TRP A 141 8.25 8.54 -10.71
N ILE A 142 7.84 8.07 -11.90
CA ILE A 142 8.68 8.14 -13.12
C ILE A 142 9.01 9.61 -13.43
N ALA A 143 8.00 10.49 -13.42
CA ALA A 143 8.19 11.93 -13.66
C ALA A 143 9.12 12.56 -12.62
N LYS A 144 8.92 12.31 -11.32
CA LYS A 144 9.83 12.75 -10.25
C LYS A 144 11.26 12.27 -10.49
N SER A 145 11.42 11.04 -10.96
CA SER A 145 12.74 10.45 -11.19
C SER A 145 13.44 11.08 -12.39
N TYR A 146 12.73 11.37 -13.49
CA TYR A 146 13.27 12.16 -14.60
C TYR A 146 13.67 13.56 -14.15
N GLU A 147 12.79 14.26 -13.44
CA GLU A 147 13.03 15.62 -12.91
C GLU A 147 14.28 15.68 -12.04
N LYS A 148 14.46 14.70 -11.14
CA LYS A 148 15.62 14.63 -10.26
C LYS A 148 16.90 14.20 -10.98
N LYS A 149 16.80 13.40 -12.05
CA LYS A 149 17.95 12.91 -12.83
C LYS A 149 18.53 14.01 -13.71
N ASP A 150 17.65 14.72 -14.41
CA ASP A 150 17.98 15.86 -15.26
C ASP A 150 16.73 16.74 -15.42
N SER A 151 16.76 17.92 -14.79
CA SER A 151 15.63 18.84 -14.82
C SER A 151 15.42 19.51 -16.19
N LYS A 152 16.26 19.22 -17.18
CA LYS A 152 16.13 19.71 -18.57
C LYS A 152 15.56 18.67 -19.53
N ASP A 153 15.33 17.43 -19.09
CA ASP A 153 14.61 16.41 -19.87
C ASP A 153 13.10 16.72 -19.87
N PHE A 154 12.74 17.93 -20.31
CA PHE A 154 11.40 18.48 -20.14
C PHE A 154 10.33 17.60 -20.79
N GLU A 155 10.61 17.07 -21.99
CA GLU A 155 9.69 16.19 -22.71
C GLU A 155 9.32 14.95 -21.88
N LEU A 156 10.33 14.24 -21.35
CA LEU A 156 10.12 13.03 -20.57
C LEU A 156 9.40 13.32 -19.24
N ILE A 157 9.75 14.44 -18.59
CA ILE A 157 9.10 14.88 -17.35
C ILE A 157 7.62 15.18 -17.59
N ILE A 158 7.33 15.98 -18.61
CA ILE A 158 5.97 16.40 -18.97
C ILE A 158 5.12 15.20 -19.35
N GLU A 159 5.62 14.34 -20.26
CA GLU A 159 4.90 13.16 -20.73
C GLU A 159 4.54 12.22 -19.56
N ALA A 160 5.48 12.00 -18.64
CA ALA A 160 5.26 11.14 -17.49
C ALA A 160 4.21 11.72 -16.51
N TYR A 161 4.23 13.04 -16.25
CA TYR A 161 3.19 13.68 -15.44
C TYR A 161 1.83 13.66 -16.12
N GLU A 162 1.75 13.91 -17.43
CA GLU A 162 0.49 13.82 -18.17
C GLU A 162 -0.09 12.41 -18.10
N LYS A 163 0.74 11.40 -18.31
CA LYS A 163 0.34 10.00 -18.15
C LYS A 163 -0.16 9.72 -16.73
N ALA A 164 0.49 10.23 -15.69
CA ALA A 164 -0.01 10.10 -14.31
C ALA A 164 -1.38 10.75 -14.10
N LEU A 165 -1.59 11.95 -14.65
CA LEU A 165 -2.81 12.75 -14.48
C LEU A 165 -4.03 12.15 -15.21
N THR A 166 -3.82 11.40 -16.29
CA THR A 166 -4.89 10.65 -16.99
C THR A 166 -5.42 9.44 -16.20
N LYS A 167 -4.81 9.11 -15.05
CA LYS A 167 -5.07 7.90 -14.26
C LYS A 167 -5.60 8.24 -12.87
N LYS A 168 -5.98 7.21 -12.10
CA LYS A 168 -6.35 7.36 -10.70
C LYS A 168 -5.12 7.75 -9.89
N LEU A 169 -5.16 8.90 -9.27
CA LEU A 169 -4.06 9.46 -8.52
C LEU A 169 -4.63 10.13 -7.26
N PRO A 170 -4.05 9.90 -6.08
CA PRO A 170 -4.38 10.65 -4.86
C PRO A 170 -4.32 12.16 -5.12
N GLU A 171 -5.21 12.92 -4.49
CA GLU A 171 -5.41 14.34 -4.81
C GLU A 171 -4.18 15.20 -4.51
N ASP A 172 -3.45 14.87 -3.44
CA ASP A 172 -2.17 15.49 -3.09
C ASP A 172 -1.12 15.28 -4.19
N LEU A 173 -1.02 14.06 -4.72
CA LEU A 173 -0.11 13.76 -5.82
C LEU A 173 -0.57 14.36 -7.15
N ARG A 174 -1.89 14.46 -7.37
CA ARG A 174 -2.46 15.14 -8.54
C ARG A 174 -2.07 16.60 -8.56
N GLN A 175 -2.24 17.29 -7.43
CA GLN A 175 -1.89 18.69 -7.31
C GLN A 175 -0.38 18.92 -7.49
N ASP A 176 0.49 18.07 -6.91
CA ASP A 176 1.94 18.14 -7.14
C ASP A 176 2.28 17.92 -8.61
N ALA A 177 1.70 16.89 -9.25
CA ALA A 177 1.92 16.56 -10.64
C ALA A 177 1.53 17.71 -11.58
N GLU A 178 0.39 18.34 -11.36
CA GLU A 178 -0.04 19.51 -12.15
C GLU A 178 0.94 20.67 -12.00
N ASN A 179 1.34 20.97 -10.78
CA ASN A 179 2.28 22.06 -10.48
C ASN A 179 3.65 21.81 -11.12
N ALA A 180 4.21 20.62 -10.89
CA ALA A 180 5.52 20.24 -11.43
C ALA A 180 5.52 20.19 -12.96
N LYS A 181 4.45 19.68 -13.58
CA LYS A 181 4.27 19.70 -15.03
C LYS A 181 4.24 21.14 -15.56
N ASN A 182 3.49 22.04 -14.93
CA ASN A 182 3.41 23.45 -15.34
C ASN A 182 4.77 24.16 -15.23
N ILE A 183 5.54 23.86 -14.17
CA ILE A 183 6.91 24.35 -14.01
C ILE A 183 7.81 23.84 -15.14
N ALA A 184 7.75 22.55 -15.46
CA ALA A 184 8.53 21.96 -16.56
C ALA A 184 8.18 22.63 -17.92
N TYR A 185 6.89 22.83 -18.21
CA TYR A 185 6.44 23.55 -19.42
C TYR A 185 6.97 24.98 -19.49
N LYS A 186 6.91 25.72 -18.39
CA LYS A 186 7.42 27.10 -18.31
C LYS A 186 8.93 27.13 -18.57
N ASN A 187 9.69 26.27 -17.90
CA ASN A 187 11.14 26.20 -18.05
C ASN A 187 11.56 25.81 -19.47
N LYS A 188 10.86 24.85 -20.07
CA LYS A 188 11.03 24.48 -21.49
C LYS A 188 10.82 25.69 -22.40
N THR A 189 9.70 26.40 -22.23
CA THR A 189 9.37 27.58 -23.03
C THR A 189 10.40 28.68 -22.89
N THR A 190 10.88 28.93 -21.66
CA THR A 190 11.94 29.91 -21.40
C THR A 190 13.25 29.52 -22.10
N LEU A 191 13.65 28.25 -22.03
CA LEU A 191 14.84 27.77 -22.73
C LEU A 191 14.69 27.89 -24.26
N ASP A 192 13.55 27.44 -24.80
CA ASP A 192 13.26 27.51 -26.23
C ASP A 192 13.28 28.96 -26.75
N ASN A 193 12.83 29.93 -25.95
CA ASN A 193 12.87 31.35 -26.31
C ASN A 193 14.24 31.99 -26.16
N PHE A 194 15.12 31.47 -25.30
CA PHE A 194 16.48 31.98 -25.16
C PHE A 194 17.36 31.69 -26.39
N TRP A 195 17.08 30.60 -27.10
CA TRP A 195 17.82 30.16 -28.28
C TRP A 195 17.18 30.56 -29.63
N LYS A 196 16.11 31.37 -29.60
CA LYS A 196 15.53 32.00 -30.79
C LYS A 196 16.18 33.34 -31.05
#